data_AF-A0A532UYZ7-F1
#
_entry.id   AF-A0A532UYZ7-F1
#
_cell.length_a   1.000
_cell.length_b   1.000
_cell.length_c   1.000
_cell.angle_alpha   90.00
_cell.angle_beta   90.00
_cell.angle_gamma   90.00
#
_symmetry.space_group_name_H-M   'P 1'
#
loop_
_entity.id
_entity.type
_entity.pdbx_description
1 polymer ?
#
loop_
_entity_poly.entity_id
_entity_poly.type
_entity_poly.pdbx_seq_one_letter_code
_entity_poly.pdbx_strand_id
1 'polypeptide(L)'
;MQLIGAEPIGYRSFQFLWYCADSRTARPLFSYAQNAFTLSVTETGVLEGTLFGQLSQSGTTPLDAEKWYLIQINTLMIGGWNPMAFPDPAYEYWLTMKVYLGGRLELSIVPDEPFGPSMQTTMPGVSSLVFFSGIENDGFDEIRHLDRELYESEIADYAAFLKNGRVYGKSKGELGEIGWE
;
A
#
# COMPACT_ATOMS: atom_id res chain seq x y z
N MET A 1 -2.05 13.76 4.64
CA MET A 1 -1.21 13.56 5.85
C MET A 1 0.15 13.02 5.42
N GLN A 2 1.23 13.43 6.08
CA GLN A 2 2.59 12.96 5.81
C GLN A 2 3.20 12.40 7.09
N LEU A 3 3.82 11.24 7.00
CA LEU A 3 4.51 10.56 8.11
C LEU A 3 5.96 10.24 7.70
N ILE A 4 6.82 10.06 8.69
CA ILE A 4 8.16 9.51 8.51
C ILE A 4 8.10 8.03 8.91
N GLY A 5 8.22 7.14 7.92
CA GLY A 5 8.38 5.70 8.08
C GLY A 5 9.85 5.30 8.25
N ALA A 6 10.17 4.04 7.93
CA ALA A 6 11.55 3.56 7.87
C ALA A 6 12.15 3.77 6.48
N GLU A 7 13.45 3.56 6.38
CA GLU A 7 14.16 3.50 5.11
C GLU A 7 13.49 2.47 4.19
N PRO A 8 13.21 2.76 2.91
CA PRO A 8 12.47 1.84 2.04
C PRO A 8 13.20 0.52 1.73
N ILE A 9 14.51 0.44 1.93
CA ILE A 9 15.29 -0.78 1.65
C ILE A 9 14.89 -1.93 2.59
N GLY A 10 14.54 -3.07 2.02
CA GLY A 10 14.05 -4.25 2.73
C GLY A 10 12.52 -4.33 2.75
N TYR A 11 11.99 -5.13 3.68
CA TYR A 11 10.55 -5.34 3.84
C TYR A 11 9.92 -4.26 4.71
N ARG A 12 8.84 -3.64 4.26
CA ARG A 12 8.03 -2.70 5.05
C ARG A 12 6.58 -3.10 4.98
N SER A 13 5.87 -2.90 6.08
CA SER A 13 4.44 -3.13 6.18
C SER A 13 3.75 -1.89 6.73
N PHE A 14 2.71 -1.46 6.03
CA PHE A 14 1.84 -0.36 6.42
C PHE A 14 0.44 -0.91 6.59
N GLN A 15 -0.23 -0.54 7.67
CA GLN A 15 -1.61 -0.97 7.93
C GLN A 15 -2.41 0.21 8.44
N PHE A 16 -3.60 0.39 7.87
CA PHE A 16 -4.50 1.48 8.23
C PHE A 16 -5.95 1.17 7.92
N LEU A 17 -6.85 1.84 8.64
CA LEU A 17 -8.27 1.90 8.32
C LEU A 17 -8.53 3.12 7.43
N TRP A 18 -9.31 2.92 6.38
CA TRP A 18 -9.72 3.96 5.46
C TRP A 18 -11.24 3.94 5.29
N TYR A 19 -11.88 5.08 5.51
CA TYR A 19 -13.29 5.29 5.18
C TYR A 19 -13.39 5.84 3.76
N CYS A 20 -14.01 5.07 2.88
CA CYS A 20 -14.25 5.42 1.49
C CYS A 20 -15.50 6.30 1.40
N ALA A 21 -15.35 7.61 1.25
CA ALA A 21 -16.52 8.50 1.15
C ALA A 21 -17.27 8.33 -0.18
N ASP A 22 -16.53 8.12 -1.28
CA ASP A 22 -17.07 7.87 -2.62
C ASP A 22 -16.16 6.88 -3.35
N SER A 23 -16.69 5.78 -3.86
CA SER A 23 -15.88 4.81 -4.59
C SER A 23 -15.66 5.15 -6.06
N ARG A 24 -16.36 6.13 -6.63
CA ARG A 24 -16.32 6.42 -8.09
C ARG A 24 -15.36 7.53 -8.49
N THR A 25 -14.76 8.20 -7.52
CA THR A 25 -13.79 9.27 -7.78
C THR A 25 -12.37 8.72 -7.71
N ALA A 26 -11.65 8.76 -8.84
CA ALA A 26 -10.25 8.37 -8.89
C ALA A 26 -9.39 9.28 -8.01
N ARG A 27 -8.57 8.68 -7.14
CA ARG A 27 -7.73 9.42 -6.20
C ARG A 27 -6.58 8.59 -5.62
N PRO A 28 -5.43 9.21 -5.31
CA PRO A 28 -4.39 8.55 -4.54
C PRO A 28 -4.83 8.39 -3.08
N LEU A 29 -4.53 7.23 -2.50
CA LEU A 29 -4.74 6.92 -1.08
C LEU A 29 -3.44 6.90 -0.28
N PHE A 30 -2.40 6.31 -0.88
CA PHE A 30 -1.11 6.08 -0.23
C PHE A 30 0.02 6.28 -1.22
N SER A 31 1.12 6.88 -0.77
CA SER A 31 2.40 6.79 -1.45
C SER A 31 3.58 6.67 -0.50
N TYR A 32 4.63 6.00 -0.96
CA TYR A 32 5.84 5.78 -0.19
C TYR A 32 7.09 5.85 -1.08
N ALA A 33 8.22 6.24 -0.48
CA ALA A 33 9.52 6.32 -1.15
C ALA A 33 9.48 7.18 -2.43
N GLN A 34 9.02 8.43 -2.29
CA GLN A 34 8.86 9.38 -3.41
C GLN A 34 7.96 8.85 -4.55
N ASN A 35 6.84 8.23 -4.19
CA ASN A 35 5.88 7.63 -5.13
C ASN A 35 6.46 6.42 -5.91
N ALA A 36 7.51 5.78 -5.41
CA ALA A 36 7.93 4.48 -5.92
C ALA A 36 6.86 3.41 -5.70
N PHE A 37 6.12 3.52 -4.60
CA PHE A 37 4.95 2.70 -4.29
C PHE A 37 3.74 3.61 -4.13
N THR A 38 2.69 3.40 -4.91
CA THR A 38 1.45 4.16 -4.79
C THR A 38 0.23 3.25 -4.80
N LEU A 39 -0.77 3.60 -4.00
CA LEU A 39 -2.10 3.00 -4.04
C LEU A 39 -3.12 4.10 -4.34
N SER A 40 -4.02 3.84 -5.27
CA SER A 40 -5.13 4.72 -5.65
C SER A 40 -6.45 3.96 -5.74
N VAL A 41 -7.55 4.71 -5.75
CA VAL A 41 -8.86 4.24 -6.20
C VAL A 41 -9.01 4.62 -7.66
N THR A 42 -9.52 3.71 -8.49
CA THR A 42 -9.84 3.97 -9.90
C THR A 42 -11.22 4.61 -10.06
N GLU A 43 -11.55 5.13 -11.25
CA GLU A 43 -12.90 5.64 -11.55
C GLU A 43 -13.98 4.54 -11.50
N THR A 44 -13.57 3.28 -11.65
CA THR A 44 -14.46 2.11 -11.55
C THR A 44 -14.65 1.62 -10.11
N GLY A 45 -14.00 2.26 -9.13
CA GLY A 45 -14.11 1.93 -7.73
C GLY A 45 -13.42 0.63 -7.33
N VAL A 46 -12.23 0.38 -7.86
CA VAL A 46 -11.33 -0.67 -7.33
C VAL A 46 -10.02 -0.03 -6.87
N LEU A 47 -9.26 -0.75 -6.04
CA LEU A 47 -7.90 -0.34 -5.72
C LEU A 47 -6.98 -0.58 -6.92
N GLU A 48 -6.05 0.34 -7.16
CA GLU A 48 -4.95 0.17 -8.12
C GLU A 48 -3.64 0.48 -7.42
N GLY A 49 -2.71 -0.45 -7.50
CA GLY A 49 -1.35 -0.25 -7.02
C GLY A 49 -0.41 -0.03 -8.18
N THR A 50 0.53 0.90 -8.03
CA THR A 50 1.49 1.26 -9.07
C THR A 50 2.91 1.32 -8.50
N LEU A 51 3.86 0.77 -9.26
CA LEU A 51 5.30 0.88 -9.01
C LEU A 51 5.91 1.88 -9.99
N PHE A 52 6.54 2.93 -9.46
CA PHE A 52 7.22 3.98 -10.23
C PHE A 52 6.38 4.64 -11.35
N GLY A 53 5.06 4.62 -11.24
CA GLY A 53 4.18 5.12 -12.32
C GLY A 53 4.22 4.31 -13.62
N GLN A 54 4.88 3.15 -13.65
CA GLN A 54 5.09 2.35 -14.88
C GLN A 54 4.37 1.01 -14.85
N LEU A 55 4.46 0.30 -13.72
CA LEU A 55 3.77 -0.97 -13.54
C LEU A 55 2.53 -0.72 -12.69
N SER A 56 1.33 -0.95 -13.21
CA SER A 56 0.11 -0.89 -12.41
C SER A 56 -0.67 -2.19 -12.48
N GLN A 57 -1.38 -2.49 -11.38
CA GLN A 57 -2.32 -3.58 -11.32
C GLN A 57 -3.55 -3.12 -10.54
N SER A 58 -4.72 -3.37 -11.11
CA SER A 58 -6.00 -3.14 -10.45
C SER A 58 -6.47 -4.38 -9.71
N GLY A 59 -7.17 -4.13 -8.62
CA GLY A 59 -7.80 -5.14 -7.80
C GLY A 59 -9.04 -5.67 -8.50
N THR A 60 -9.70 -6.60 -7.83
CA THR A 60 -10.93 -7.23 -8.28
C THR A 60 -12.11 -6.94 -7.37
N THR A 61 -11.87 -6.48 -6.14
CA THR A 61 -12.91 -6.18 -5.17
C THR A 61 -13.49 -4.79 -5.44
N PRO A 62 -14.78 -4.69 -5.82
CA PRO A 62 -15.45 -3.40 -5.93
C PRO A 62 -15.55 -2.74 -4.55
N LEU A 63 -15.26 -1.45 -4.51
CA LEU A 63 -15.40 -0.61 -3.33
C LEU A 63 -16.78 0.02 -3.32
N ASP A 64 -17.38 0.06 -2.14
CA ASP A 64 -18.61 0.74 -1.83
C ASP A 64 -18.30 2.06 -1.12
N ALA A 65 -19.11 3.06 -1.41
CA ALA A 65 -19.10 4.32 -0.68
C ALA A 65 -19.62 4.12 0.75
N GLU A 66 -19.20 5.02 1.63
CA GLU A 66 -19.58 5.07 3.04
C GLU A 66 -19.21 3.81 3.85
N LYS A 67 -18.17 3.10 3.39
CA LYS A 67 -17.64 1.92 4.07
C LYS A 67 -16.25 2.15 4.59
N TRP A 68 -15.95 1.48 5.70
CA TRP A 68 -14.58 1.32 6.16
C TRP A 68 -13.89 0.18 5.41
N TYR A 69 -12.57 0.30 5.25
CA TYR A 69 -11.66 -0.67 4.66
C TYR A 69 -10.40 -0.81 5.51
N LEU A 70 -10.07 -2.04 5.92
CA LEU A 70 -8.73 -2.36 6.44
C LEU A 70 -7.81 -2.60 5.25
N ILE A 71 -6.85 -1.70 5.07
CA ILE A 71 -5.84 -1.79 4.03
C ILE A 71 -4.51 -2.13 4.69
N GLN A 72 -3.84 -3.15 4.16
CA GLN A 72 -2.44 -3.39 4.43
C GLN A 72 -1.64 -3.37 3.14
N ILE A 73 -0.46 -2.77 3.20
CA ILE A 73 0.47 -2.66 2.09
C ILE A 73 1.82 -3.21 2.57
N ASN A 74 2.27 -4.29 1.94
CA ASN A 74 3.61 -4.83 2.11
C ASN A 74 4.46 -4.40 0.92
N THR A 75 5.58 -3.74 1.19
CA THR A 75 6.54 -3.35 0.17
C THR A 75 7.87 -4.07 0.40
N LEU A 76 8.53 -4.48 -0.68
CA LEU A 76 9.92 -4.91 -0.67
C LEU A 76 10.69 -4.06 -1.66
N MET A 77 11.79 -3.46 -1.21
CA MET A 77 12.80 -2.87 -2.08
C MET A 77 14.14 -3.54 -1.80
N ILE A 78 14.65 -4.29 -2.77
CA ILE A 78 16.01 -4.82 -2.71
C ILE A 78 16.82 -4.25 -3.85
N GLY A 79 18.05 -3.85 -3.56
CA GLY A 79 18.98 -3.30 -4.53
C GLY A 79 20.31 -4.02 -4.44
N GLY A 80 20.99 -4.17 -5.57
CA GLY A 80 22.30 -4.80 -5.59
C GLY A 80 23.09 -4.46 -6.85
N TRP A 81 24.40 -4.54 -6.74
CA TRP A 81 25.28 -4.53 -7.90
C TRP A 81 25.12 -5.85 -8.65
N ASN A 82 24.68 -5.79 -9.90
CA ASN A 82 24.65 -6.93 -10.82
C ASN A 82 25.87 -6.84 -11.77
N PRO A 83 26.94 -7.60 -11.51
CA PRO A 83 28.11 -7.63 -12.39
C PRO A 83 27.88 -8.37 -13.71
N MET A 84 26.75 -9.10 -13.82
CA MET A 84 26.39 -9.93 -14.97
C MET A 84 25.32 -9.27 -15.86
N ALA A 85 24.87 -8.06 -15.51
CA ALA A 85 23.96 -7.29 -16.35
C ALA A 85 24.61 -7.01 -17.72
N PHE A 86 23.84 -7.22 -18.79
CA PHE A 86 24.26 -6.96 -20.16
C PHE A 86 23.42 -5.79 -20.70
N PRO A 87 24.01 -4.76 -21.36
CA PRO A 87 25.37 -4.71 -21.89
C PRO A 87 26.47 -4.31 -20.90
N ASP A 88 26.12 -3.72 -19.75
CA ASP A 88 27.08 -3.22 -18.76
C ASP A 88 26.70 -3.60 -17.32
N PRO A 89 27.69 -3.93 -16.46
CA PRO A 89 27.48 -4.07 -15.02
C PRO A 89 26.78 -2.86 -14.40
N ALA A 90 25.80 -3.14 -13.55
CA ALA A 90 24.78 -2.15 -13.20
C ALA A 90 24.22 -2.37 -11.79
N TYR A 91 23.80 -1.28 -11.13
CA TYR A 91 22.92 -1.41 -9.97
C TYR A 91 21.49 -1.68 -10.44
N GLU A 92 20.87 -2.70 -9.87
CA GLU A 92 19.52 -3.14 -10.17
C GLU A 92 18.66 -3.13 -8.91
N TYR A 93 17.39 -2.81 -9.08
CA TYR A 93 16.41 -2.82 -7.99
C TYR A 93 15.22 -3.69 -8.33
N TRP A 94 14.79 -4.47 -7.34
CA TRP A 94 13.52 -5.18 -7.36
C TRP A 94 12.59 -4.51 -6.38
N LEU A 95 11.42 -4.12 -6.90
CA LEU A 95 10.32 -3.63 -6.09
C LEU A 95 9.21 -4.65 -6.08
N THR A 96 8.55 -4.80 -4.95
CA THR A 96 7.31 -5.57 -4.86
C THR A 96 6.34 -4.82 -3.98
N MET A 97 5.08 -4.79 -4.38
CA MET A 97 3.99 -4.27 -3.57
C MET A 97 2.87 -5.28 -3.53
N LYS A 98 2.50 -5.72 -2.32
CA LYS A 98 1.31 -6.53 -2.08
C LYS A 98 0.32 -5.70 -1.28
N VAL A 99 -0.92 -5.65 -1.74
CA VAL A 99 -2.00 -4.96 -1.02
C VAL A 99 -3.01 -5.99 -0.59
N TYR A 100 -3.40 -5.92 0.68
CA TYR A 100 -4.42 -6.75 1.27
C TYR A 100 -5.59 -5.89 1.69
N LEU A 101 -6.80 -6.36 1.38
CA LEU A 101 -8.06 -5.77 1.81
C LEU A 101 -8.71 -6.72 2.80
N GLY A 102 -8.88 -6.29 4.05
CA GLY A 102 -9.49 -7.15 5.08
C GLY A 102 -8.70 -8.41 5.45
N GLY A 103 -7.40 -8.47 5.10
CA GLY A 103 -6.56 -9.66 5.27
C GLY A 103 -6.47 -10.59 4.08
N ARG A 104 -7.24 -10.33 3.02
CA ARG A 104 -7.14 -11.07 1.75
C ARG A 104 -6.24 -10.33 0.77
N LEU A 105 -5.33 -11.05 0.10
CA LEU A 105 -4.49 -10.49 -0.95
C LEU A 105 -5.37 -9.97 -2.10
N GLU A 106 -5.26 -8.68 -2.37
CA GLU A 106 -6.02 -7.96 -3.40
C GLU A 106 -5.16 -7.62 -4.61
N LEU A 107 -3.90 -7.22 -4.38
CA LEU A 107 -2.94 -6.84 -5.41
C LEU A 107 -1.57 -7.45 -5.13
N SER A 108 -0.84 -7.83 -6.18
CA SER A 108 0.56 -8.26 -6.08
C SER A 108 1.34 -7.76 -7.29
N ILE A 109 1.88 -6.55 -7.17
CA ILE A 109 2.62 -5.86 -8.23
C ILE A 109 4.10 -6.20 -8.09
N VAL A 110 4.65 -6.88 -9.10
CA VAL A 110 6.06 -7.29 -9.19
C VAL A 110 6.50 -7.06 -10.63
N PRO A 111 7.63 -6.38 -10.90
CA PRO A 111 8.14 -6.22 -12.24
C PRO A 111 8.73 -7.55 -12.76
N ASP A 112 8.58 -7.81 -14.06
CA ASP A 112 9.15 -9.01 -14.70
C ASP A 112 10.70 -8.96 -14.80
N GLU A 113 11.25 -7.75 -14.84
CA GLU A 113 12.69 -7.47 -14.92
C GLU A 113 13.10 -6.44 -13.85
N PRO A 114 14.36 -6.46 -13.39
CA PRO A 114 14.83 -5.47 -12.44
C PRO A 114 14.86 -4.07 -13.05
N PHE A 115 14.62 -3.05 -12.23
CA PHE A 115 14.83 -1.66 -12.63
C PHE A 115 16.32 -1.35 -12.67
N GLY A 116 16.86 -1.04 -13.86
CA GLY A 116 18.28 -0.79 -14.11
C GLY A 116 18.76 0.66 -13.89
N PRO A 117 20.06 0.94 -14.06
CA PRO A 117 20.71 2.19 -13.71
C PRO A 117 20.48 3.33 -14.73
N SER A 118 19.80 3.10 -15.85
CA SER A 118 19.28 4.21 -16.67
C SER A 118 18.27 5.08 -15.88
N MET A 119 17.83 4.60 -14.72
CA MET A 119 17.08 5.35 -13.71
C MET A 119 17.97 6.08 -12.68
N GLN A 120 19.31 6.13 -12.84
CA GLN A 120 20.26 6.71 -11.86
C GLN A 120 20.13 8.21 -11.57
N THR A 121 19.37 8.99 -12.33
CA THR A 121 19.04 10.37 -11.92
C THR A 121 17.96 10.43 -10.86
N THR A 122 17.29 9.31 -10.59
CA THR A 122 16.42 9.08 -9.44
C THR A 122 16.61 7.63 -8.99
N MET A 123 17.63 7.34 -8.16
CA MET A 123 17.28 6.45 -7.04
C MET A 123 15.97 7.03 -6.48
N PRO A 124 14.92 6.24 -6.20
CA PRO A 124 13.84 6.76 -5.37
C PRO A 124 14.58 7.32 -4.17
N GLY A 125 14.61 8.65 -4.03
CA GLY A 125 15.39 9.26 -2.96
C GLY A 125 14.93 8.53 -1.73
N VAL A 126 15.88 7.89 -1.04
CA VAL A 126 15.68 6.85 -0.03
C VAL A 126 14.92 7.49 1.12
N SER A 127 13.64 7.70 0.87
CA SER A 127 12.83 8.67 1.55
C SER A 127 11.86 7.84 2.31
N SER A 128 12.02 7.91 3.61
CA SER A 128 11.12 7.27 4.51
C SER A 128 9.76 7.96 4.55
N LEU A 129 9.50 8.98 3.70
CA LEU A 129 8.24 9.69 3.68
C LEU A 129 7.11 8.80 3.17
N VAL A 130 6.06 8.72 3.98
CA VAL A 130 4.79 8.07 3.67
C VAL A 130 3.74 9.17 3.57
N PHE A 131 2.98 9.17 2.48
CA PHE A 131 1.89 10.10 2.27
C PHE A 131 0.58 9.33 2.26
N PHE A 132 -0.41 9.91 2.93
CA PHE A 132 -1.81 9.49 2.86
C PHE A 132 -2.62 10.64 2.31
N SER A 133 -3.46 10.37 1.33
CA SER A 133 -4.31 11.35 0.67
C SER A 133 -5.70 10.78 0.45
N GLY A 134 -6.66 11.63 0.14
CA GLY A 134 -8.03 11.24 -0.11
C GLY A 134 -8.82 12.44 -0.60
N ILE A 135 -10.14 12.29 -0.69
CA ILE A 135 -11.08 13.38 -0.99
C ILE A 135 -11.73 13.91 0.28
N GLU A 136 -12.55 14.94 0.13
CA GLU A 136 -13.41 15.43 1.21
C GLU A 136 -14.25 14.27 1.79
N ASN A 137 -14.32 14.20 3.12
CA ASN A 137 -15.00 13.16 3.90
C ASN A 137 -14.34 11.77 3.91
N ASP A 138 -13.24 11.53 3.18
CA ASP A 138 -12.44 10.33 3.45
C ASP A 138 -11.87 10.40 4.88
N GLY A 139 -11.88 9.26 5.57
CA GLY A 139 -11.36 9.11 6.93
C GLY A 139 -10.17 8.17 6.96
N PHE A 140 -9.16 8.49 7.77
CA PHE A 140 -8.05 7.58 8.05
C PHE A 140 -7.94 7.37 9.55
N ASP A 141 -7.81 6.12 9.97
CA ASP A 141 -7.62 5.76 11.38
C ASP A 141 -6.58 4.65 11.52
N GLU A 142 -5.95 4.60 12.70
CA GLU A 142 -4.93 3.63 13.13
C GLU A 142 -3.86 3.31 12.09
N ILE A 143 -2.76 4.07 12.07
CA ILE A 143 -1.64 3.79 11.17
C ILE A 143 -0.56 3.03 11.93
N ARG A 144 -0.30 1.79 11.51
CA ARG A 144 0.86 1.01 11.96
C ARG A 144 1.87 0.90 10.84
N HIS A 145 3.13 1.17 11.19
CA HIS A 145 4.27 0.98 10.31
C HIS A 145 5.25 0.01 10.98
N LEU A 146 5.66 -1.02 10.24
CA LEU A 146 6.53 -2.08 10.71
C LEU A 146 7.69 -2.29 9.74
N ASP A 147 8.87 -2.54 10.31
CA ASP A 147 10.11 -2.82 9.56
C ASP A 147 10.18 -4.26 9.02
N ARG A 148 9.05 -4.98 9.04
CA ARG A 148 8.89 -6.35 8.54
C ARG A 148 7.54 -6.54 7.88
N GLU A 149 7.43 -7.57 7.04
CA GLU A 149 6.15 -8.07 6.56
C GLU A 149 5.35 -8.70 7.72
N LEU A 150 4.02 -8.57 7.68
CA LEU A 150 3.11 -9.36 8.52
C LEU A 150 2.71 -10.64 7.79
N TYR A 151 2.63 -11.76 8.51
CA TYR A 151 2.06 -12.99 7.97
C TYR A 151 0.56 -12.83 7.75
N GLU A 152 -0.01 -13.46 6.72
CA GLU A 152 -1.46 -13.40 6.42
C GLU A 152 -2.34 -13.69 7.65
N SER A 153 -1.93 -14.62 8.50
CA SER A 153 -2.63 -14.92 9.76
C SER A 153 -2.66 -13.72 10.72
N GLU A 154 -1.55 -12.98 10.85
CA GLU A 154 -1.50 -11.76 11.68
C GLU A 154 -2.43 -10.67 11.12
N ILE A 155 -2.56 -10.58 9.79
CA ILE A 155 -3.47 -9.62 9.14
C ILE A 155 -4.92 -10.00 9.39
N ALA A 156 -5.27 -11.26 9.15
CA ALA A 156 -6.63 -11.77 9.31
C ALA A 156 -7.08 -11.69 10.77
N ASP A 157 -6.21 -12.06 11.71
CA ASP A 157 -6.49 -11.94 13.15
C ASP A 157 -6.72 -10.49 13.56
N TYR A 158 -5.94 -9.55 13.00
CA TYR A 158 -6.14 -8.13 13.24
C TYR A 158 -7.43 -7.60 12.63
N ALA A 159 -7.77 -8.01 11.40
CA ALA A 159 -9.04 -7.66 10.75
C ALA A 159 -10.22 -8.15 11.58
N ALA A 160 -10.16 -9.38 12.07
CA ALA A 160 -11.15 -9.96 12.97
C ALA A 160 -11.19 -9.22 14.32
N PHE A 161 -10.03 -8.87 14.88
CA PHE A 161 -9.94 -8.09 16.13
C PHE A 161 -10.57 -6.71 15.98
N LEU A 162 -10.31 -5.96 14.90
CA LEU A 162 -10.93 -4.66 14.68
C LEU A 162 -12.44 -4.78 14.46
N LYS A 163 -12.86 -5.74 13.63
CA LYS A 163 -14.28 -6.04 13.38
C LYS A 163 -15.02 -6.35 14.69
N ASN A 164 -14.46 -7.22 15.53
CA ASN A 164 -15.10 -7.64 16.78
C ASN A 164 -14.91 -6.61 17.91
N GLY A 165 -13.72 -6.05 18.06
CA GLY A 165 -13.34 -5.17 19.17
C GLY A 165 -13.97 -3.78 19.13
N ARG A 166 -14.22 -3.23 17.94
CA ARG A 166 -14.95 -1.94 17.80
C ARG A 166 -16.47 -2.09 17.89
N VAL A 167 -17.03 -3.23 17.43
CA VAL A 167 -18.45 -3.57 17.64
C VAL A 167 -18.79 -3.72 19.13
N TYR A 168 -17.82 -4.10 19.97
CA TYR A 168 -18.02 -4.24 21.42
C TYR A 168 -17.70 -2.99 22.27
N GLY A 169 -17.55 -1.80 21.67
CA GLY A 169 -17.75 -0.53 22.38
C GLY A 169 -16.57 0.05 23.18
N LYS A 170 -15.37 0.17 22.59
CA LYS A 170 -14.29 1.04 23.11
C LYS A 170 -13.49 1.80 22.05
N SER A 171 -14.18 2.59 21.25
CA SER A 171 -13.69 3.90 20.76
C SER A 171 -14.94 4.73 20.47
N LYS A 172 -14.95 6.03 20.81
CA LYS A 172 -16.13 6.90 20.63
C LYS A 172 -16.43 7.16 19.15
N GLY A 173 -17.05 6.18 18.51
CA GLY A 173 -17.44 6.18 17.11
C GLY A 173 -17.51 4.72 16.68
N GLU A 174 -18.72 4.21 16.50
CA GLU A 174 -18.92 2.92 15.82
C GLU A 174 -18.23 3.03 14.45
N LEU A 175 -17.34 2.09 14.12
CA LEU A 175 -17.01 1.92 12.71
C LEU A 175 -18.35 1.62 12.03
N GLY A 176 -18.73 2.42 11.05
CA GLY A 176 -19.86 2.11 10.18
C GLY A 176 -19.67 0.76 9.49
N GLU A 177 -20.47 0.48 8.48
CA GLU A 177 -20.37 -0.81 7.80
C GLU A 177 -18.97 -1.01 7.17
N ILE A 178 -18.43 -2.22 7.30
CA ILE A 178 -17.17 -2.61 6.64
C ILE A 178 -17.46 -3.01 5.20
N GLY A 179 -16.53 -2.73 4.29
CA GLY A 179 -16.65 -3.05 2.87
C GLY A 179 -15.86 -4.29 2.42
N TRP A 180 -15.29 -5.06 3.35
CA TRP A 180 -14.50 -6.26 3.04
C TRP A 180 -15.14 -7.52 3.65
N GLU A 181 -15.21 -8.60 2.86
CA GLU A 181 -15.69 -9.94 3.26
C GLU A 181 -14.62 -11.02 3.06
#